data_AF-A0A0J8WUC5-F1
#
_entry.id   AF-A0A0J8WUC5-F1
#
_cell.length_a   1.000
_cell.length_b   1.000
_cell.length_c   1.000
_cell.angle_alpha   90.00
_cell.angle_beta   90.00
_cell.angle_gamma   90.00
#
_symmetry.space_group_name_H-M   'P 1'
#
loop_
_entity.id
_entity.type
_entity.pdbx_description
1 polymer ?
#
loop_
_entity_poly.entity_id
_entity_poly.type
_entity_poly.pdbx_seq_one_letter_code
_entity_poly.pdbx_strand_id
1 'polypeptide(L)'
;MVEAAGPTEWGQSPGVGPWEGPLPCGDDAARYDPELLRDGDTRNVVDAYRYWTRAAIIADIDHRRHPLHIAIENFGNDANIGAVVRTANAFAVDTVHIVGKRRWNRRGAMVTDRYQRLRHHDTTAELLSFAADSGLTVVAVDNVPGAVRLEQTELPRDCLLIFGQEGPGITPEAQAGAAVTVSIAQFGSTRSINAGVAAGIAMHAWITRHADFSQAW
;
A
#
# COMPACT_ATOMS: atom_id res chain seq x y z
N MET A 1 14.83 19.73 -26.51
CA MET A 1 14.85 19.27 -25.11
C MET A 1 13.40 19.25 -24.67
N VAL A 2 12.71 18.11 -24.82
CA VAL A 2 11.35 17.99 -24.26
C VAL A 2 11.56 17.88 -22.75
N GLU A 3 11.00 18.84 -22.02
CA GLU A 3 11.01 18.84 -20.56
C GLU A 3 10.40 17.51 -20.12
N ALA A 4 11.19 16.70 -19.39
CA ALA A 4 10.70 15.40 -18.92
C ALA A 4 9.52 15.68 -18.00
N ALA A 5 8.39 15.03 -18.28
CA ALA A 5 7.16 15.28 -17.56
C ALA A 5 7.42 15.16 -16.05
N GLY A 6 6.99 16.16 -15.30
CA GLY A 6 7.17 16.19 -13.85
C GLY A 6 6.47 15.00 -13.19
N PRO A 7 6.87 14.63 -11.96
CA PRO A 7 6.36 13.46 -11.25
C PRO A 7 4.82 13.36 -11.30
N THR A 8 4.13 14.49 -11.09
CA THR A 8 2.67 14.57 -11.04
C THR A 8 2.00 15.03 -12.33
N GLU A 9 2.69 14.98 -13.48
CA GLU A 9 2.09 15.37 -14.75
C GLU A 9 1.21 14.26 -15.30
N TRP A 10 -0.01 14.19 -14.76
CA TRP A 10 -1.09 13.41 -15.32
C TRP A 10 -1.50 14.04 -16.65
N GLY A 11 -1.33 13.33 -17.77
CA GLY A 11 -1.88 13.78 -19.05
C GLY A 11 -3.39 14.10 -18.96
N GLN A 12 -3.91 14.89 -19.92
CA GLN A 12 -5.32 15.30 -19.93
C GLN A 12 -6.33 14.13 -20.11
N SER A 13 -5.86 12.93 -20.39
CA SER A 13 -6.65 11.72 -20.65
C SER A 13 -6.25 10.61 -19.66
N PRO A 14 -7.17 9.73 -19.22
CA PRO A 14 -6.88 8.63 -18.27
C PRO A 14 -5.90 7.56 -18.79
N GLY A 15 -5.34 7.75 -19.98
CA GLY A 15 -4.38 6.86 -20.61
C GLY A 15 -3.72 7.52 -21.82
N VAL A 16 -2.87 6.73 -22.46
CA VAL A 16 -2.13 7.10 -23.66
C VAL A 16 -2.62 6.27 -24.85
N GLY A 17 -2.58 6.87 -26.05
CA GLY A 17 -2.91 6.17 -27.30
C GLY A 17 -1.83 5.15 -27.70
N PRO A 18 -1.93 4.55 -28.89
CA PRO A 18 -0.89 3.70 -29.44
C PRO A 18 0.49 4.35 -29.43
N TRP A 19 1.54 3.54 -29.33
CA TRP A 19 2.93 4.01 -29.36
C TRP A 19 3.23 4.74 -30.67
N GLU A 20 3.75 5.97 -30.55
CA GLU A 20 4.18 6.78 -31.68
C GLU A 20 5.70 6.69 -31.87
N GLY A 21 6.14 6.33 -33.07
CA GLY A 21 7.55 6.24 -33.44
C GLY A 21 8.10 4.82 -33.48
N PRO A 22 9.45 4.66 -33.55
CA PRO A 22 10.09 3.35 -33.61
C PRO A 22 9.78 2.52 -32.36
N LEU A 23 9.48 1.22 -32.55
CA LEU A 23 9.22 0.32 -31.43
C LEU A 23 10.47 0.18 -30.54
N PRO A 24 10.29 0.06 -29.21
CA PRO A 24 11.38 -0.27 -28.31
C PRO A 24 12.12 -1.54 -28.75
N CYS A 25 13.44 -1.49 -28.79
CA CYS A 25 14.32 -2.60 -29.17
C CYS A 25 15.50 -2.72 -28.20
N GLY A 26 16.24 -3.83 -28.28
CA GLY A 26 17.35 -4.13 -27.37
C GLY A 26 16.90 -4.76 -26.05
N ASP A 27 17.74 -4.69 -25.02
CA ASP A 27 17.54 -5.37 -23.73
C ASP A 27 16.27 -4.92 -23.00
N ASP A 28 15.87 -3.66 -23.20
CA ASP A 28 14.66 -3.09 -22.62
C ASP A 28 13.36 -3.53 -23.34
N ALA A 29 13.43 -4.15 -24.52
CA ALA A 29 12.24 -4.50 -25.29
C ALA A 29 11.32 -5.47 -24.54
N ALA A 30 11.90 -6.36 -23.72
CA ALA A 30 11.15 -7.34 -22.94
C ALA A 30 10.25 -6.72 -21.86
N ARG A 31 10.50 -5.45 -21.47
CA ARG A 31 9.67 -4.77 -20.47
C ARG A 31 8.36 -4.23 -21.05
N TYR A 32 8.27 -4.08 -22.37
CA TYR A 32 7.09 -3.53 -23.04
C TYR A 32 6.12 -4.62 -23.51
N ASP A 33 4.83 -4.34 -23.38
CA ASP A 33 3.73 -5.20 -23.82
C ASP A 33 3.33 -4.85 -25.27
N PRO A 34 3.45 -5.79 -26.23
CA PRO A 34 3.12 -5.53 -27.63
C PRO A 34 1.67 -5.11 -27.87
N GLU A 35 0.72 -5.58 -27.06
CA GLU A 35 -0.69 -5.21 -27.21
C GLU A 35 -0.92 -3.77 -26.77
N LEU A 36 -0.31 -3.37 -25.65
CA LEU A 36 -0.42 -2.00 -25.15
C LEU A 36 0.28 -1.00 -26.08
N LEU A 37 1.43 -1.37 -26.66
CA LEU A 37 2.10 -0.54 -27.67
C LEU A 37 1.20 -0.33 -28.91
N ARG A 38 0.44 -1.36 -29.31
CA ARG A 38 -0.42 -1.31 -30.51
C ARG A 38 -1.73 -0.57 -30.29
N ASP A 39 -2.39 -0.79 -29.15
CA ASP A 39 -3.75 -0.30 -28.86
C ASP A 39 -3.80 0.94 -27.97
N GLY A 40 -2.69 1.25 -27.30
CA GLY A 40 -2.62 2.23 -26.23
C GLY A 40 -2.84 1.62 -24.84
N ASP A 41 -2.57 2.42 -23.81
CA ASP A 41 -2.58 2.00 -22.42
C ASP A 41 -3.47 2.90 -21.57
N THR A 42 -4.61 2.36 -21.16
CA THR A 42 -5.62 3.03 -20.31
C THR A 42 -5.62 2.54 -18.86
N ARG A 43 -4.61 1.76 -18.45
CA ARG A 43 -4.52 1.22 -17.08
C ARG A 43 -4.33 2.36 -16.07
N ASN A 44 -4.69 2.12 -14.80
CA ASN A 44 -4.43 3.09 -13.73
C ASN A 44 -2.99 2.95 -13.20
N VAL A 45 -2.02 3.39 -14.00
CA VAL A 45 -0.58 3.42 -13.68
C VAL A 45 -0.02 4.81 -13.99
N VAL A 46 1.05 5.22 -13.32
CA VAL A 46 1.77 6.46 -13.65
C VAL A 46 2.34 6.39 -15.06
N ASP A 47 2.53 7.55 -15.69
CA ASP A 47 2.83 7.60 -17.13
C ASP A 47 4.17 6.97 -17.52
N ALA A 48 5.13 6.93 -16.59
CA ALA A 48 6.39 6.23 -16.79
C ALA A 48 6.28 4.70 -16.93
N TYR A 49 5.19 4.10 -16.43
CA TYR A 49 4.92 2.66 -16.56
C TYR A 49 3.99 2.33 -17.73
N ARG A 50 3.63 3.31 -18.56
CA ARG A 50 2.79 3.05 -19.72
C ARG A 50 3.46 2.08 -20.65
N TYR A 51 2.64 1.19 -21.22
CA TYR A 51 3.05 0.11 -22.10
C TYR A 51 3.90 -0.98 -21.43
N TRP A 52 4.34 -0.81 -20.18
CA TRP A 52 5.13 -1.85 -19.53
C TRP A 52 4.27 -3.06 -19.19
N THR A 53 4.85 -4.25 -19.31
CA THR A 53 4.25 -5.47 -18.79
C THR A 53 4.07 -5.33 -17.29
N ARG A 54 3.05 -5.99 -16.75
CA ARG A 54 2.82 -6.01 -15.30
C ARG A 54 4.04 -6.52 -14.53
N ALA A 55 4.73 -7.54 -15.05
CA ALA A 55 5.89 -8.12 -14.41
C ALA A 55 7.05 -7.10 -14.32
N ALA A 56 7.28 -6.32 -15.38
CA ALA A 56 8.29 -5.27 -15.37
C ALA A 56 7.97 -4.17 -14.34
N ILE A 57 6.71 -3.74 -14.25
CA ILE A 57 6.28 -2.75 -13.24
C ILE A 57 6.54 -3.26 -11.82
N ILE A 58 6.17 -4.52 -11.54
CA ILE A 58 6.40 -5.13 -10.21
C ILE A 58 7.89 -5.18 -9.91
N ALA A 59 8.71 -5.65 -10.85
CA ALA A 59 10.15 -5.75 -10.68
C ALA A 59 10.78 -4.38 -10.39
N ASP A 60 10.37 -3.33 -11.11
CA ASP A 60 10.87 -1.98 -10.87
C ASP A 60 10.48 -1.42 -9.50
N ILE A 61 9.20 -1.55 -9.11
CA ILE A 61 8.73 -1.13 -7.77
C ILE A 61 9.47 -1.89 -6.67
N ASP A 62 9.74 -3.19 -6.87
CA ASP A 62 10.41 -4.05 -5.89
C ASP A 62 11.84 -3.56 -5.52
N HIS A 63 12.50 -2.79 -6.37
CA HIS A 63 13.80 -2.18 -6.07
C HIS A 63 13.73 -1.00 -5.08
N ARG A 64 12.54 -0.43 -4.89
CA ARG A 64 12.32 0.80 -4.12
C ARG A 64 11.23 0.67 -3.06
N ARG A 65 10.75 -0.55 -2.79
CA ARG A 65 9.79 -0.77 -1.71
C ARG A 65 10.38 -0.38 -0.36
N HIS A 66 9.55 0.27 0.43
CA HIS A 66 9.86 0.61 1.80
C HIS A 66 9.68 -0.62 2.70
N PRO A 67 10.49 -0.79 3.75
CA PRO A 67 10.37 -1.88 4.74
C PRO A 67 9.18 -1.66 5.71
N LEU A 68 8.09 -1.14 5.17
CA LEU A 68 6.82 -0.93 5.82
C LEU A 68 5.89 -2.03 5.35
N HIS A 69 5.28 -2.73 6.30
CA HIS A 69 4.26 -3.74 6.07
C HIS A 69 2.94 -3.26 6.64
N ILE A 70 1.84 -3.66 6.01
CA ILE A 70 0.49 -3.29 6.46
C ILE A 70 -0.32 -4.55 6.64
N ALA A 71 -0.97 -4.73 7.78
CA ALA A 71 -1.92 -5.81 8.01
C ALA A 71 -3.33 -5.30 8.26
N ILE A 72 -4.32 -5.96 7.68
CA ILE A 72 -5.73 -5.67 7.93
C ILE A 72 -6.48 -6.95 8.27
N GLU A 73 -7.18 -6.93 9.41
CA GLU A 73 -8.03 -8.02 9.86
C GLU A 73 -9.34 -8.08 9.04
N ASN A 74 -9.59 -9.21 8.39
CA ASN A 74 -10.74 -9.47 7.54
C ASN A 74 -11.65 -10.56 8.12
N PHE A 75 -12.31 -10.28 9.25
CA PHE A 75 -13.24 -11.23 9.87
C PHE A 75 -14.72 -10.96 9.52
N GLY A 76 -15.02 -9.81 8.90
CA GLY A 76 -16.37 -9.25 8.84
C GLY A 76 -16.59 -8.46 7.56
N ASN A 77 -16.40 -7.14 7.63
CA ASN A 77 -16.54 -6.21 6.49
C ASN A 77 -15.19 -5.94 5.83
N ASP A 78 -15.14 -6.07 4.51
CA ASP A 78 -13.93 -5.96 3.68
C ASP A 78 -13.86 -4.66 2.86
N ALA A 79 -14.80 -3.72 3.05
CA ALA A 79 -14.96 -2.52 2.23
C ALA A 79 -13.69 -1.65 2.17
N ASN A 80 -12.91 -1.62 3.24
CA ASN A 80 -11.71 -0.78 3.34
C ASN A 80 -10.46 -1.44 2.75
N ILE A 81 -10.43 -2.77 2.56
CA ILE A 81 -9.22 -3.51 2.16
C ILE A 81 -8.70 -3.01 0.81
N GLY A 82 -9.60 -2.77 -0.16
CA GLY A 82 -9.19 -2.24 -1.45
C GLY A 82 -8.53 -0.86 -1.37
N ALA A 83 -9.05 0.04 -0.55
CA ALA A 83 -8.44 1.36 -0.36
C ALA A 83 -7.07 1.24 0.31
N VAL A 84 -6.92 0.38 1.32
CA VAL A 84 -5.63 0.09 1.97
C VAL A 84 -4.60 -0.44 0.97
N VAL A 85 -4.97 -1.42 0.14
CA VAL A 85 -4.08 -1.98 -0.89
C VAL A 85 -3.64 -0.93 -1.90
N ARG A 86 -4.57 -0.06 -2.34
CA ARG A 86 -4.25 1.03 -3.27
C ARG A 86 -3.27 2.03 -2.66
N THR A 87 -3.53 2.47 -1.44
CA THR A 87 -2.66 3.43 -0.74
C THR A 87 -1.28 2.83 -0.45
N ALA A 88 -1.23 1.56 -0.06
CA ALA A 88 0.02 0.84 0.16
C ALA A 88 0.88 0.78 -1.12
N ASN A 89 0.28 0.52 -2.28
CA ASN A 89 1.00 0.55 -3.54
C ASN A 89 1.51 1.95 -3.90
N ALA A 90 0.69 2.99 -3.70
CA ALA A 90 1.08 4.38 -3.95
C ALA A 90 2.29 4.79 -3.10
N PHE A 91 2.36 4.32 -1.85
CA PHE A 91 3.49 4.54 -0.96
C PHE A 91 4.62 3.51 -1.09
N ALA A 92 4.58 2.64 -2.10
CA ALA A 92 5.57 1.57 -2.29
C ALA A 92 5.83 0.73 -1.02
N VAL A 93 4.79 0.48 -0.21
CA VAL A 93 4.81 -0.46 0.93
C VAL A 93 5.30 -1.82 0.46
N ASP A 94 6.10 -2.51 1.28
CA ASP A 94 6.62 -3.84 0.94
C ASP A 94 5.48 -4.81 0.65
N THR A 95 4.72 -5.17 1.68
CA THR A 95 3.66 -6.17 1.59
C THR A 95 2.41 -5.75 2.36
N VAL A 96 1.24 -6.01 1.77
CA VAL A 96 -0.05 -5.95 2.48
C VAL A 96 -0.48 -7.36 2.88
N HIS A 97 -0.77 -7.52 4.16
CA HIS A 97 -1.17 -8.75 4.80
C HIS A 97 -2.67 -8.75 5.06
N ILE A 98 -3.38 -9.75 4.56
CA ILE A 98 -4.81 -9.96 4.81
C ILE A 98 -4.94 -11.10 5.82
N VAL A 99 -5.53 -10.82 6.98
CA VAL A 99 -5.70 -11.81 8.06
C VAL A 99 -7.14 -12.31 8.08
N GLY A 100 -7.35 -13.62 8.21
CA GLY A 100 -8.69 -14.20 8.30
C GLY A 100 -9.26 -14.55 6.92
N LYS A 101 -10.40 -13.97 6.51
CA LYS A 101 -11.04 -14.35 5.24
C LYS A 101 -10.14 -14.03 4.04
N ARG A 102 -9.90 -15.04 3.20
CA ARG A 102 -9.10 -14.90 1.96
C ARG A 102 -9.75 -14.01 0.92
N ARG A 103 -11.09 -14.04 0.82
CA ARG A 103 -11.84 -13.24 -0.14
C ARG A 103 -12.13 -11.87 0.45
N TRP A 104 -11.94 -10.86 -0.37
CA TRP A 104 -12.19 -9.46 -0.01
C TRP A 104 -12.60 -8.65 -1.25
N ASN A 105 -13.28 -7.54 -1.03
CA ASN A 105 -13.77 -6.63 -2.06
C ASN A 105 -12.66 -5.81 -2.71
N ARG A 106 -12.30 -6.17 -3.93
CA ARG A 106 -11.22 -5.54 -4.70
C ARG A 106 -11.59 -4.23 -5.39
N ARG A 107 -12.86 -3.80 -5.33
CA ARG A 107 -13.34 -2.61 -6.06
C ARG A 107 -12.55 -1.36 -5.69
N GLY A 108 -12.29 -1.16 -4.40
CA GLY A 108 -11.51 -0.01 -3.90
C GLY A 108 -10.05 -0.01 -4.33
N ALA A 109 -9.49 -1.17 -4.72
CA ALA A 109 -8.11 -1.27 -5.16
C ALA A 109 -7.89 -0.71 -6.57
N MET A 110 -8.94 -0.53 -7.38
CA MET A 110 -8.85 -0.05 -8.76
C MET A 110 -7.80 -0.80 -9.59
N VAL A 111 -7.76 -2.14 -9.46
CA VAL A 111 -6.84 -3.06 -10.16
C VAL A 111 -5.37 -2.94 -9.68
N THR A 112 -5.07 -2.02 -8.76
CA THR A 112 -3.74 -1.84 -8.17
C THR A 112 -3.28 -3.04 -7.35
N ASP A 113 -4.20 -3.89 -6.90
CA ASP A 113 -3.91 -5.18 -6.26
C ASP A 113 -3.04 -6.10 -7.13
N ARG A 114 -3.03 -5.90 -8.45
CA ARG A 114 -2.18 -6.64 -9.37
C ARG A 114 -0.69 -6.27 -9.24
N TYR A 115 -0.35 -5.07 -8.79
CA TYR A 115 1.03 -4.58 -8.69
C TYR A 115 1.56 -4.59 -7.25
N GLN A 116 0.69 -4.84 -6.26
CA GLN A 116 1.06 -4.89 -4.85
C GLN A 116 1.38 -6.32 -4.40
N ARG A 117 2.41 -6.48 -3.56
CA ARG A 117 2.65 -7.75 -2.87
C ARG A 117 1.54 -7.95 -1.83
N LEU A 118 0.83 -9.06 -1.96
CA LEU A 118 -0.22 -9.47 -1.04
C LEU A 118 0.15 -10.79 -0.39
N ARG A 119 0.04 -10.86 0.93
CA ARG A 119 0.19 -12.10 1.69
C ARG A 119 -1.06 -12.35 2.50
N HIS A 120 -1.47 -13.60 2.59
CA HIS A 120 -2.62 -14.00 3.38
C HIS A 120 -2.16 -14.84 4.57
N HIS A 121 -2.85 -14.67 5.70
CA HIS A 121 -2.67 -15.44 6.93
C HIS A 121 -4.05 -15.88 7.43
N ASP A 122 -4.18 -17.12 7.86
CA ASP A 122 -5.46 -17.63 8.37
C ASP A 122 -5.76 -17.04 9.76
N THR A 123 -4.73 -16.73 10.54
CA THR A 123 -4.86 -16.24 11.92
C THR A 123 -3.94 -15.07 12.24
N THR A 124 -4.27 -14.33 13.32
CA THR A 124 -3.42 -13.27 13.85
C THR A 124 -2.09 -13.82 14.38
N ALA A 125 -2.08 -14.99 15.02
CA ALA A 125 -0.85 -15.68 15.42
C ALA A 125 0.13 -15.89 14.26
N GLU A 126 -0.35 -16.35 13.09
CA GLU A 126 0.49 -16.56 11.90
C GLU A 126 1.12 -15.25 11.40
N LEU A 127 0.34 -14.16 11.41
CA LEU A 127 0.86 -12.84 11.07
C LEU A 127 1.97 -12.40 12.04
N LEU A 128 1.75 -12.57 13.35
CA LEU A 128 2.73 -12.18 14.37
C LEU A 128 4.01 -13.02 14.26
N SER A 129 3.89 -14.33 13.98
CA SER A 129 5.04 -15.19 13.69
C SER A 129 5.81 -14.67 12.47
N PHE A 130 5.13 -14.35 11.37
CA PHE A 130 5.77 -13.79 10.19
C PHE A 130 6.51 -12.48 10.51
N ALA A 131 5.90 -11.60 11.29
CA ALA A 131 6.53 -10.33 11.67
C ALA A 131 7.81 -10.55 12.47
N ALA A 132 7.78 -11.46 13.45
CA ALA A 132 8.95 -11.83 14.24
C ALA A 132 10.06 -12.44 13.37
N ASP A 133 9.72 -13.40 12.51
CA ASP A 133 10.67 -14.06 11.61
C ASP A 133 11.30 -13.10 10.58
N SER A 134 10.56 -12.05 10.21
CA SER A 134 11.00 -11.02 9.27
C SER A 134 11.68 -9.82 9.95
N GLY A 135 11.83 -9.84 11.28
CA GLY A 135 12.45 -8.74 12.04
C GLY A 135 11.62 -7.45 12.05
N LEU A 136 10.30 -7.53 11.87
CA LEU A 136 9.40 -6.39 11.81
C LEU A 136 8.84 -6.06 13.20
N THR A 137 8.88 -4.78 13.57
CA THR A 137 8.21 -4.32 14.79
C THR A 137 6.72 -4.15 14.52
N VAL A 138 5.87 -4.86 15.26
CA VAL A 138 4.41 -4.75 15.12
C VAL A 138 3.90 -3.51 15.85
N VAL A 139 3.15 -2.67 15.15
CA VAL A 139 2.49 -1.46 15.68
C VAL A 139 0.99 -1.58 15.44
N ALA A 140 0.21 -1.60 16.51
CA ALA A 140 -1.23 -1.57 16.42
C ALA A 140 -1.75 -0.15 16.18
N VAL A 141 -2.71 0.01 15.28
CA VAL A 141 -3.37 1.31 15.04
C VAL A 141 -4.84 1.20 15.44
N ASP A 142 -5.15 1.69 16.64
CA ASP A 142 -6.52 1.71 17.19
C ASP A 142 -6.64 2.76 18.31
N ASN A 143 -7.86 3.18 18.65
CA ASN A 143 -8.14 4.18 19.68
C ASN A 143 -8.53 3.58 21.04
N VAL A 144 -8.00 2.40 21.36
CA VAL A 144 -8.22 1.70 22.64
C VAL A 144 -7.50 2.37 23.81
N PRO A 145 -7.94 2.16 25.07
CA PRO A 145 -7.24 2.65 26.25
C PRO A 145 -5.76 2.22 26.27
N GLY A 146 -4.87 3.17 26.57
CA GLY A 146 -3.42 2.94 26.59
C GLY A 146 -2.71 3.25 25.26
N ALA A 147 -3.44 3.52 24.17
CA ALA A 147 -2.84 3.94 22.92
C ALA A 147 -2.16 5.32 23.06
N VAL A 148 -0.95 5.45 22.52
CA VAL A 148 -0.21 6.73 22.45
C VAL A 148 -0.59 7.49 21.17
N ARG A 149 -0.29 8.79 21.11
CA ARG A 149 -0.63 9.61 19.93
C ARG A 149 0.33 9.30 18.78
N LEU A 150 -0.22 8.99 17.61
CA LEU A 150 0.57 8.78 16.39
C LEU A 150 1.44 10.00 16.09
N GLU A 151 0.89 11.20 16.27
CA GLU A 151 1.56 12.48 16.00
C GLU A 151 2.77 12.74 16.92
N GLN A 152 2.90 11.98 18.01
CA GLN A 152 3.97 12.10 19.01
C GLN A 152 4.83 10.83 19.09
N THR A 153 4.59 9.86 18.21
CA THR A 153 5.26 8.56 18.23
C THR A 153 6.13 8.41 17.00
N GLU A 154 7.40 8.11 17.20
CA GLU A 154 8.28 7.71 16.09
C GLU A 154 7.99 6.26 15.71
N LEU A 155 7.39 6.07 14.53
CA LEU A 155 7.18 4.72 13.99
C LEU A 155 8.53 4.09 13.63
N PRO A 156 8.78 2.81 13.97
CA PRO A 156 10.00 2.12 13.57
C PRO A 156 10.11 2.04 12.04
N ARG A 157 11.35 2.06 11.53
CA ARG A 157 11.61 1.96 10.09
C ARG A 157 11.11 0.62 9.54
N ASP A 158 11.55 -0.48 10.13
CA ASP A 158 11.21 -1.84 9.72
C ASP A 158 10.03 -2.32 10.59
N CYS A 159 8.81 -2.05 10.12
CA CYS A 159 7.60 -2.28 10.92
C CYS A 159 6.41 -2.83 10.14
N LEU A 160 5.49 -3.42 10.90
CA LEU A 160 4.20 -3.87 10.43
C LEU A 160 3.10 -3.10 11.18
N LEU A 161 2.36 -2.26 10.45
CA LEU A 161 1.19 -1.57 11.00
C LEU A 161 -0.03 -2.49 10.86
N ILE A 162 -0.63 -2.87 11.98
CA ILE A 162 -1.84 -3.70 12.00
C ILE A 162 -3.08 -2.87 12.31
N PHE A 163 -4.09 -3.03 11.45
CA PHE A 163 -5.40 -2.40 11.55
C PHE A 163 -6.45 -3.46 11.85
N GLY A 164 -7.26 -3.17 12.86
CA GLY A 164 -8.39 -4.02 13.24
C GLY A 164 -9.56 -3.93 12.26
N GLN A 165 -10.58 -4.74 12.54
CA GLN A 165 -11.82 -4.72 11.78
C GLN A 165 -12.69 -3.51 12.14
N GLU A 166 -13.39 -2.96 11.13
CA GLU A 166 -14.42 -1.95 11.35
C GLU A 166 -15.49 -2.43 12.36
N GLY A 167 -15.72 -1.62 13.40
CA GLY A 167 -16.61 -1.92 14.52
C GLY A 167 -15.84 -2.35 15.77
N PRO A 168 -15.43 -3.63 15.90
CA PRO A 168 -14.76 -4.14 17.10
C PRO A 168 -13.37 -3.55 17.35
N GLY A 169 -12.71 -3.01 16.31
CA GLY A 169 -11.32 -2.58 16.40
C GLY A 169 -10.35 -3.75 16.28
N ILE A 170 -9.16 -3.59 16.85
CA ILE A 170 -8.09 -4.58 16.86
C ILE A 170 -8.42 -5.72 17.83
N THR A 171 -8.08 -6.95 17.46
CA THR A 171 -8.25 -8.09 18.37
C THR A 171 -7.31 -8.00 19.59
N PRO A 172 -7.70 -8.55 20.76
CA PRO A 172 -6.81 -8.60 21.93
C PRO A 172 -5.48 -9.32 21.67
N GLU A 173 -5.48 -10.31 20.77
CA GLU A 173 -4.29 -11.03 20.34
C GLU A 173 -3.34 -10.12 19.56
N ALA A 174 -3.85 -9.38 18.58
CA ALA A 174 -3.05 -8.41 17.82
C ALA A 174 -2.54 -7.26 18.72
N GLN A 175 -3.34 -6.79 19.68
CA GLN A 175 -2.91 -5.80 20.65
C GLN A 175 -1.79 -6.32 21.56
N ALA A 176 -1.89 -7.56 22.05
CA ALA A 176 -0.87 -8.17 22.91
C ALA A 176 0.44 -8.47 22.15
N GLY A 177 0.35 -8.74 20.84
CA GLY A 177 1.51 -8.94 19.97
C GLY A 177 2.18 -7.66 19.47
N ALA A 178 1.56 -6.50 19.66
CA ALA A 178 2.10 -5.22 19.22
C ALA A 178 3.08 -4.64 20.26
N ALA A 179 4.20 -4.10 19.80
CA ALA A 179 5.16 -3.40 20.65
C ALA A 179 4.59 -2.08 21.19
N VAL A 180 3.73 -1.43 20.40
CA VAL A 180 3.02 -0.21 20.78
C VAL A 180 1.68 -0.15 20.06
N THR A 181 0.68 0.43 20.72
CA THR A 181 -0.59 0.82 20.09
C THR A 181 -0.62 2.34 19.92
N VAL A 182 -0.86 2.81 18.71
CA VAL A 182 -0.97 4.23 18.38
C VAL A 182 -2.40 4.58 17.98
N SER A 183 -2.82 5.80 18.32
CA SER A 183 -4.11 6.37 17.96
C SER A 183 -3.91 7.72 17.28
N ILE A 184 -4.73 7.99 16.26
CA ILE A 184 -4.76 9.29 15.58
C ILE A 184 -5.57 10.28 16.44
N ALA A 185 -5.08 11.50 16.60
CA ALA A 185 -5.79 12.54 17.32
C ALA A 185 -7.14 12.87 16.65
N GLN A 186 -8.21 12.91 17.46
CA GLN A 186 -9.57 13.20 17.02
C GLN A 186 -10.13 14.35 17.85
N PHE A 187 -10.76 15.30 17.18
CA PHE A 187 -11.33 16.52 17.80
C PHE A 187 -12.84 16.66 17.56
N GLY A 188 -13.44 15.71 16.83
CA GLY A 188 -14.86 15.69 16.50
C GLY A 188 -15.69 14.78 17.41
N SER A 189 -16.96 14.60 17.06
CA SER A 189 -17.93 13.81 17.83
C SER A 189 -18.03 12.32 17.41
N THR A 190 -17.34 11.92 16.33
CA THR A 190 -17.32 10.52 15.90
C THR A 190 -16.54 9.65 16.89
N ARG A 191 -16.88 8.36 16.94
CA ARG A 191 -16.17 7.38 17.77
C ARG A 191 -14.83 6.97 17.16
N SER A 192 -14.69 7.04 15.85
CA SER A 192 -13.48 6.63 15.14
C SER A 192 -13.37 7.25 13.74
N ILE A 193 -12.16 7.20 13.20
CA ILE A 193 -11.85 7.44 11.79
C ILE A 193 -12.11 6.14 11.02
N ASN A 194 -12.55 6.23 9.76
CA ASN A 194 -12.67 5.07 8.88
C ASN A 194 -11.33 4.32 8.77
N ALA A 195 -11.34 2.98 8.81
CA ALA A 195 -10.13 2.17 8.86
C ALA A 195 -9.20 2.38 7.65
N GLY A 196 -9.75 2.54 6.44
CA GLY A 196 -8.95 2.84 5.24
C GLY A 196 -8.27 4.22 5.31
N VAL A 197 -8.98 5.22 5.83
CA VAL A 197 -8.44 6.57 6.07
C VAL A 197 -7.36 6.54 7.15
N ALA A 198 -7.60 5.85 8.26
CA ALA A 198 -6.63 5.69 9.34
C ALA A 198 -5.34 5.02 8.83
N ALA A 199 -5.48 3.99 7.98
CA ALA A 199 -4.34 3.36 7.33
C ALA A 199 -3.55 4.31 6.45
N GLY A 200 -4.23 5.14 5.65
CA GLY A 200 -3.56 6.17 4.86
C GLY A 200 -2.79 7.19 5.71
N ILE A 201 -3.38 7.67 6.81
CA ILE A 201 -2.73 8.62 7.74
C ILE A 201 -1.49 7.98 8.38
N ALA A 202 -1.61 6.74 8.87
CA ALA A 202 -0.50 6.04 9.52
C ALA A 202 0.63 5.70 8.53
N MET A 203 0.31 5.26 7.32
CA MET A 203 1.30 5.08 6.25
C MET A 203 2.00 6.40 5.92
N HIS A 204 1.25 7.49 5.75
CA HIS A 204 1.83 8.79 5.46
C HIS A 204 2.72 9.30 6.60
N ALA A 205 2.34 9.09 7.86
CA ALA A 205 3.19 9.41 9.01
C ALA A 205 4.55 8.67 8.94
N TRP A 206 4.54 7.38 8.58
CA TRP A 206 5.78 6.64 8.33
C TRP A 206 6.58 7.22 7.16
N ILE A 207 5.92 7.51 6.04
CA ILE A 207 6.54 8.08 4.82
C ILE A 207 7.22 9.40 5.13
N THR A 208 6.58 10.29 5.88
CA THR A 208 7.16 11.59 6.24
C THR A 208 8.45 11.48 7.05
N ARG A 209 8.68 10.35 7.70
CA ARG A 209 9.84 10.14 8.56
C ARG A 209 10.99 9.43 7.87
N HIS A 210 10.67 8.47 6.98
CA HIS A 210 11.63 7.46 6.51
C HIS A 210 11.81 7.45 4.99
N ALA A 211 10.89 7.99 4.21
CA ALA A 211 11.01 7.98 2.75
C ALA A 211 11.97 9.07 2.26
N ASP A 212 12.69 8.77 1.18
CA ASP A 212 13.44 9.76 0.42
C ASP A 212 12.53 10.40 -0.64
N PHE A 213 12.11 11.64 -0.41
CA PHE A 213 11.22 12.36 -1.31
C PHE A 213 11.83 12.69 -2.67
N SER A 214 13.16 12.59 -2.83
CA SER A 214 13.78 12.73 -4.16
C SER A 214 13.46 11.55 -5.09
N GLN A 215 12.99 10.44 -4.53
CA GLN A 215 12.55 9.24 -5.25
C GLN A 215 11.04 9.21 -5.48
N ALA A 216 10.32 10.27 -5.10
CA ALA A 216 8.88 10.36 -5.29
C ALA A 216 8.52 10.60 -6.76
N TRP A 217 7.43 9.96 -7.18
CA TRP A 217 6.74 10.21 -8.43
C TRP A 217 5.68 11.28 -8.23
#